data_AF-I0INK7-F1
#
_entry.id   AF-I0INK7-F1
#
_cell.length_a   1.000
_cell.length_b   1.000
_cell.length_c   1.000
_cell.angle_alpha   90.00
_cell.angle_beta   90.00
_cell.angle_gamma   90.00
#
_symmetry.space_group_name_H-M   'P 1'
#
loop_
_entity.id
_entity.type
_entity.pdbx_description
1 polymer ?
#
loop_
_entity_poly.entity_id
_entity_poly.type
_entity_poly.pdbx_seq_one_letter_code
_entity_poly.pdbx_strand_id
1 'polypeptide(L)'
;MSGSDELGDQEMLAFLREAIIRVVGERELLKSSMEAWYSENSERPFPRTKELIAKDEELSELDDRFKSLWDRLKKTGNADLS
;
A
#
# COMPACT_ATOMS: atom_id res chain seq x y z
N MET A 1 -5.77 6.45 -29.86
CA MET A 1 -6.63 6.83 -28.72
C MET A 1 -5.82 6.99 -27.42
N SER A 2 -4.51 7.33 -27.47
CA SER A 2 -3.60 7.06 -26.34
C SER A 2 -3.53 8.11 -25.21
N GLY A 3 -3.97 9.36 -25.41
CA GLY A 3 -3.70 10.42 -24.41
C GLY A 3 -4.58 10.39 -23.16
N SER A 4 -5.78 9.80 -23.24
CA SER A 4 -6.74 9.81 -22.12
C SER A 4 -6.50 8.67 -21.11
N ASP A 5 -6.02 7.52 -21.57
CA ASP A 5 -5.76 6.36 -20.70
C ASP A 5 -4.49 6.56 -19.85
N GLU A 6 -3.48 7.22 -20.39
CA GLU A 6 -2.23 7.53 -19.66
C GLU A 6 -2.43 8.55 -18.54
N LEU A 7 -3.27 9.57 -18.76
CA LEU A 7 -3.57 10.56 -17.72
C LEU A 7 -4.30 9.90 -16.54
N GLY A 8 -5.28 9.02 -16.84
CA GLY A 8 -5.99 8.25 -15.83
C GLY A 8 -5.09 7.26 -15.08
N ASP A 9 -4.15 6.61 -15.77
CA ASP A 9 -3.17 5.72 -15.14
C ASP A 9 -2.19 6.49 -14.22
N GLN A 10 -1.81 7.73 -14.56
CA GLN A 10 -0.99 8.58 -13.70
C GLN A 10 -1.75 9.05 -12.45
N GLU A 11 -3.01 9.47 -12.59
CA GLU A 11 -3.87 9.83 -11.46
C GLU A 11 -4.09 8.64 -10.52
N MET A 12 -4.29 7.44 -11.08
CA MET A 12 -4.43 6.22 -10.31
C MET A 12 -3.14 5.85 -9.55
N LEU A 13 -1.95 6.06 -10.13
CA LEU A 13 -0.68 5.87 -9.41
C LEU A 13 -0.57 6.81 -8.21
N ALA A 14 -0.92 8.08 -8.39
CA ALA A 14 -0.90 9.06 -7.30
C ALA A 14 -1.86 8.65 -6.19
N PHE A 15 -3.07 8.22 -6.55
CA PHE A 15 -4.04 7.68 -5.59
C PHE A 15 -3.51 6.47 -4.82
N LEU A 16 -2.95 5.47 -5.51
CA LEU A 16 -2.38 4.29 -4.87
C LEU A 16 -1.22 4.64 -3.93
N ARG A 17 -0.39 5.62 -4.30
CA ARG A 17 0.70 6.10 -3.45
C ARG A 17 0.20 6.70 -2.14
N GLU A 18 -0.80 7.57 -2.21
CA GLU A 18 -1.40 8.18 -1.02
C GLU A 18 -2.08 7.11 -0.14
N ALA A 19 -2.75 6.14 -0.75
CA ALA A 19 -3.34 5.01 -0.02
C ALA A 19 -2.26 4.19 0.72
N ILE A 20 -1.14 3.87 0.06
CA ILE A 20 0.00 3.16 0.67
C ILE A 20 0.55 3.94 1.87
N ILE A 21 0.81 5.24 1.70
CA ILE A 21 1.33 6.10 2.78
C ILE A 21 0.39 6.07 3.99
N ARG A 22 -0.91 6.20 3.75
CA ARG A 22 -1.92 6.16 4.81
C ARG A 22 -1.92 4.81 5.54
N VAL A 23 -1.98 3.70 4.82
CA VAL A 23 -2.02 2.35 5.42
C VAL A 23 -0.75 2.05 6.21
N VAL A 24 0.41 2.47 5.72
CA VAL A 24 1.68 2.41 6.48
C VAL A 24 1.56 3.18 7.79
N GLY A 25 1.03 4.42 7.75
CA GLY A 25 0.83 5.22 8.96
C GLY A 25 -0.08 4.51 9.99
N GLU A 26 -1.23 3.99 9.54
CA GLU A 26 -2.17 3.25 10.40
C GLU A 26 -1.53 1.99 11.00
N ARG A 27 -0.73 1.27 10.21
CA ARG A 27 0.01 0.08 10.64
C ARG A 27 1.07 0.40 11.69
N GLU A 28 1.87 1.45 11.51
CA GLU A 28 2.92 1.82 12.46
C GLU A 28 2.33 2.27 13.81
N LEU A 29 1.15 2.91 13.80
CA LEU A 29 0.40 3.20 15.04
C LEU A 29 -0.06 1.92 15.75
N LEU A 30 -0.54 0.91 15.01
CA LEU A 30 -0.92 -0.39 15.56
C LEU A 30 0.28 -1.14 16.15
N LYS A 31 1.43 -1.11 15.48
CA LYS A 31 2.68 -1.70 15.99
C LYS A 31 3.15 -1.02 17.27
N SER A 32 3.15 0.30 17.29
CA SER A 32 3.50 1.07 18.49
C SER A 32 2.57 0.72 19.66
N SER A 33 1.26 0.58 19.38
CA SER A 33 0.27 0.16 20.37
C SER A 33 0.50 -1.28 20.86
N MET A 34 0.94 -2.16 19.96
CA MET A 34 1.27 -3.55 20.29
C MET A 34 2.51 -3.64 21.18
N GLU A 35 3.56 -2.89 20.86
CA GLU A 35 4.77 -2.81 21.68
C GLU A 35 4.46 -2.30 23.08
N ALA A 36 3.65 -1.23 23.19
CA ALA A 36 3.18 -0.72 24.47
C ALA A 36 2.34 -1.76 25.23
N TRP A 37 1.42 -2.46 24.55
CA TRP A 37 0.61 -3.50 25.17
C TRP A 37 1.45 -4.60 25.82
N TYR A 38 2.47 -5.09 25.12
CA TYR A 38 3.32 -6.17 25.62
C TYR A 38 4.23 -5.75 26.78
N SER A 39 4.47 -4.44 26.96
CA SER A 39 5.19 -3.94 28.15
C SER A 39 4.42 -4.17 29.45
N GLU A 40 3.08 -4.22 29.38
CA GLU A 40 2.19 -4.39 30.53
C GLU A 40 1.48 -5.76 30.56
N ASN A 41 1.39 -6.45 29.41
CA ASN A 41 0.57 -7.64 29.22
C ASN A 41 1.36 -8.77 28.52
N SER A 42 2.60 -9.03 28.95
CA SER A 42 3.55 -9.95 28.30
C SER A 42 3.02 -11.37 28.03
N GLU A 43 2.10 -11.88 28.85
CA GLU A 43 1.51 -13.21 28.72
C GLU A 43 0.20 -13.24 27.91
N ARG A 44 -0.32 -12.09 27.46
CA ARG A 44 -1.60 -11.99 26.76
C ARG A 44 -1.41 -11.59 25.30
N PRO A 45 -2.18 -12.18 24.36
CA PRO A 45 -2.12 -11.78 22.97
C PRO A 45 -2.60 -10.33 22.80
N PHE A 46 -2.00 -9.60 21.85
CA PHE A 46 -2.42 -8.26 21.51
C PHE A 46 -3.85 -8.26 20.93
N PRO A 47 -4.81 -7.51 21.51
CA PRO A 47 -6.22 -7.61 21.13
C PRO A 47 -6.52 -7.20 19.69
N ARG A 48 -5.69 -6.34 19.08
CA ARG A 48 -5.89 -5.84 17.70
C ARG A 48 -5.00 -6.56 16.69
N THR A 49 -4.54 -7.78 16.98
CA THR A 49 -3.71 -8.59 16.06
C THR A 49 -4.38 -8.78 14.70
N LYS A 50 -5.70 -9.03 14.67
CA LYS A 50 -6.45 -9.17 13.41
C LYS A 50 -6.42 -7.90 12.56
N GLU A 51 -6.43 -6.74 13.20
CA GLU A 51 -6.37 -5.45 12.50
C GLU A 51 -4.97 -5.22 11.91
N LEU A 52 -3.92 -5.62 12.62
CA LEU A 52 -2.55 -5.57 12.11
C LEU A 52 -2.38 -6.46 10.87
N ILE A 53 -2.90 -7.69 10.93
CA ILE A 53 -2.90 -8.63 9.78
C ILE A 53 -3.65 -8.04 8.60
N ALA A 54 -4.85 -7.48 8.82
CA ALA A 54 -5.64 -6.86 7.76
C ALA A 54 -4.89 -5.68 7.11
N LYS A 55 -4.12 -4.89 7.88
CA LYS A 55 -3.29 -3.81 7.35
C LYS A 55 -2.10 -4.31 6.54
N ASP A 56 -1.49 -5.42 6.95
CA ASP A 56 -0.44 -6.09 6.16
C ASP A 56 -1.00 -6.62 4.82
N GLU A 57 -2.19 -7.22 4.82
CA GLU A 57 -2.88 -7.69 3.61
C GLU A 57 -3.26 -6.53 2.68
N GLU A 58 -3.86 -5.47 3.23
CA GLU A 58 -4.23 -4.26 2.48
C GLU A 58 -3.00 -3.61 1.82
N LEU A 59 -1.88 -3.52 2.54
CA LEU A 59 -0.64 -2.98 1.99
C LEU A 59 -0.09 -3.83 0.85
N SER A 60 -0.13 -5.16 0.98
CA SER A 60 0.30 -6.07 -0.08
C SER A 60 -0.52 -5.87 -1.35
N GLU A 61 -1.85 -5.78 -1.23
CA GLU A 61 -2.71 -5.54 -2.39
C GLU A 61 -2.45 -4.20 -3.07
N LEU A 62 -2.25 -3.13 -2.28
CA LEU A 62 -1.96 -1.81 -2.81
C LEU A 62 -0.62 -1.77 -3.54
N ASP A 63 0.41 -2.40 -2.97
CA ASP A 63 1.74 -2.50 -3.59
C ASP A 63 1.69 -3.28 -4.91
N ASP A 64 0.95 -4.39 -4.95
CA ASP A 64 0.83 -5.20 -6.18
C ASP A 64 0.10 -4.44 -7.29
N ARG A 65 -0.95 -3.70 -6.94
CA ARG A 65 -1.66 -2.81 -7.88
C ARG A 65 -0.76 -1.69 -8.37
N PHE A 66 -0.01 -1.06 -7.46
CA PHE A 66 0.92 0.02 -7.79
C PHE A 66 2.00 -0.47 -8.76
N LYS A 67 2.67 -1.59 -8.46
CA LYS A 67 3.70 -2.19 -9.32
C LYS A 67 3.14 -2.54 -10.70
N SER A 68 1.98 -3.17 -10.75
CA SER A 68 1.34 -3.57 -12.01
C SER A 68 1.04 -2.36 -12.92
N LEU A 69 0.53 -1.29 -12.34
CA LEU A 69 0.22 -0.05 -13.04
C LEU A 69 1.50 0.69 -13.47
N TRP A 70 2.49 0.76 -12.59
CA TRP A 70 3.79 1.36 -12.85
C TRP A 70 4.53 0.64 -14.00
N ASP A 71 4.50 -0.69 -14.00
CA ASP A 71 5.09 -1.50 -15.06
C ASP A 71 4.37 -1.32 -16.40
N ARG A 72 3.04 -1.15 -16.39
CA ARG A 72 2.26 -0.82 -17.58
C ARG A 72 2.69 0.51 -18.17
N LEU A 73 2.75 1.56 -17.36
CA LEU A 73 3.17 2.89 -17.81
C LEU A 73 4.62 2.92 -18.33
N LYS A 74 5.53 2.19 -17.66
CA LYS A 74 6.91 2.04 -18.14
C LYS A 74 7.00 1.32 -19.48
N LYS A 75 6.16 0.30 -19.71
CA LYS A 75 6.14 -0.43 -20.98
C LYS A 75 5.57 0.41 -22.11
N THR A 76 4.54 1.21 -21.86
CA THR A 76 3.94 2.11 -22.86
C THR A 76 4.92 3.20 -23.27
N GLY A 77 5.68 3.80 -22.34
CA GLY A 77 6.69 4.81 -22.66
C GLY A 77 7.92 4.29 -23.42
N ASN A 78 8.17 2.98 -23.42
CA ASN A 78 9.30 2.37 -24.13
C ASN A 78 8.93 1.83 -25.53
N ALA A 79 7.64 1.83 -25.90
CA ALA A 79 7.15 1.28 -27.16
C ALA A 79 7.15 2.28 -28.33
N ASP A 80 7.54 3.54 -28.09
CA ASP A 80 7.51 4.63 -29.08
C ASP A 80 8.91 4.93 -29.69
N LEU A 81 9.89 4.04 -29.52
CA LEU A 81 11.26 4.18 -30.05
C LEU A 81 11.80 2.91 -30.74
N SER A 82 10.96 2.14 -31.44
CA SER A 82 11.43 1.03 -32.28
C SER A 82 10.78 1.00 -33.65
#